data_AF-A0A835MMS2-F1
#
_entry.id   AF-A0A835MMS2-F1
#
_cell.length_a   1.000
_cell.length_b   1.000
_cell.length_c   1.000
_cell.angle_alpha   90.00
_cell.angle_beta   90.00
_cell.angle_gamma   90.00
#
_symmetry.space_group_name_H-M   'P 1'
#
loop_
_entity.id
_entity.type
_entity.pdbx_description
1 polymer ?
#
loop_
_entity_poly.entity_id
_entity_poly.type
_entity_poly.pdbx_seq_one_letter_code
_entity_poly.pdbx_strand_id
1 'polypeptide(L)'
;MHGLIAVINNNTEPPKMQEDGSVHPEFAKDKLVLSWIKATSSSSFKTRLIPCTIVNQAWKMLAKRLSPLVSTRIRILRDQIQTLRKDNNTTVADYLNYAKSLVDSLVQSGAIMDDDEFISYVLDE
;
A
#
# COMPACT_ATOMS: atom_id res chain seq x y z
N MET A 1 -11.07 -11.05 -8.88
CA MET A 1 -10.25 -9.81 -8.93
C MET A 1 -9.06 -9.91 -9.92
N HIS A 2 -9.09 -10.80 -10.93
CA HIS A 2 -7.94 -11.04 -11.83
C HIS A 2 -7.77 -10.01 -12.97
N GLY A 3 -8.83 -9.27 -13.34
CA GLY A 3 -8.79 -8.37 -14.49
C GLY A 3 -7.93 -7.11 -14.31
N LEU A 4 -7.85 -6.55 -13.10
CA LEU A 4 -7.11 -5.32 -12.84
C LEU A 4 -5.59 -5.53 -12.82
N ILE A 5 -5.13 -6.67 -12.30
CA ILE A 5 -3.70 -7.01 -12.28
C ILE A 5 -3.15 -7.12 -13.69
N ALA A 6 -3.92 -7.70 -14.63
CA ALA A 6 -3.54 -7.77 -16.03
C ALA A 6 -3.37 -6.37 -16.65
N VAL A 7 -4.29 -5.44 -16.37
CA VAL A 7 -4.20 -4.04 -16.84
C VAL A 7 -2.99 -3.32 -16.23
N ILE A 8 -2.74 -3.51 -14.94
CA ILE A 8 -1.58 -2.92 -14.26
C ILE A 8 -0.27 -3.45 -14.83
N ASN A 9 -0.19 -4.73 -15.19
CA ASN A 9 1.05 -5.34 -15.69
C ASN A 9 1.33 -5.05 -17.17
N ASN A 10 0.33 -4.62 -17.95
CA ASN A 10 0.50 -4.29 -19.36
C ASN A 10 1.36 -3.02 -19.53
N ASN A 11 2.58 -3.18 -20.05
CA ASN A 11 3.53 -2.08 -20.26
C ASN A 11 3.40 -1.41 -21.65
N THR A 12 2.46 -1.86 -22.46
CA THR A 12 2.23 -1.38 -23.82
C THR A 12 0.93 -0.59 -23.87
N GLU A 13 0.94 0.55 -24.57
CA GLU A 13 -0.29 1.31 -24.79
C GLU A 13 -1.21 0.53 -25.73
N PRO A 14 -2.45 0.21 -25.31
CA PRO A 14 -3.37 -0.51 -26.18
C PRO A 14 -3.74 0.35 -27.40
N PRO A 15 -4.05 -0.27 -28.56
CA PRO A 15 -4.60 0.45 -29.71
C PRO A 15 -5.83 1.25 -29.31
N LYS A 16 -6.02 2.46 -29.87
CA LYS A 16 -7.16 3.30 -29.49
C LYS A 16 -8.48 2.79 -30.07
N MET A 17 -8.43 2.29 -31.30
CA MET A 17 -9.58 1.87 -32.10
C MET A 17 -9.35 0.48 -32.67
N GLN A 18 -10.45 -0.22 -32.91
CA GLN A 18 -10.51 -1.46 -33.67
C GLN A 18 -10.64 -1.15 -35.18
N GLU A 19 -10.51 -2.17 -36.04
CA GLU A 19 -10.64 -2.02 -37.50
C GLU A 19 -12.03 -1.52 -37.93
N ASP A 20 -13.06 -1.80 -37.14
CA ASP A 20 -14.43 -1.33 -37.34
C ASP A 20 -14.68 0.12 -36.89
N GLY A 21 -13.64 0.81 -36.38
CA GLY A 21 -13.71 2.18 -35.87
C GLY A 21 -14.22 2.31 -34.43
N SER A 22 -14.61 1.22 -33.78
CA SER A 22 -15.02 1.22 -32.36
C SER A 22 -13.80 1.35 -31.43
N VAL A 23 -14.02 1.82 -30.20
CA VAL A 23 -12.93 1.97 -29.21
C VAL A 23 -12.45 0.59 -28.75
N HIS A 24 -11.12 0.41 -28.69
CA HIS A 24 -10.55 -0.85 -28.22
C HIS A 24 -10.87 -1.07 -26.73
N PRO A 25 -11.38 -2.25 -26.34
CA PRO A 25 -11.83 -2.49 -24.97
C PRO A 25 -10.71 -2.40 -23.93
N GLU A 26 -9.49 -2.78 -24.28
CA GLU A 26 -8.34 -2.65 -23.36
C GLU A 26 -7.89 -1.20 -23.18
N PHE A 27 -8.03 -0.37 -24.23
CA PHE A 27 -7.76 1.06 -24.12
C PHE A 27 -8.78 1.73 -23.19
N ALA A 28 -10.06 1.40 -23.35
CA ALA A 28 -11.11 1.90 -22.46
C ALA A 28 -10.87 1.49 -20.99
N LYS A 29 -10.48 0.22 -20.76
CA LYS A 29 -10.13 -0.28 -19.41
C LYS A 29 -8.92 0.45 -18.82
N ASP A 30 -7.85 0.64 -19.60
CA ASP A 30 -6.66 1.39 -19.18
C ASP A 30 -7.04 2.82 -18.75
N LYS A 31 -7.79 3.56 -19.59
CA LYS A 31 -8.18 4.94 -19.24
C LYS A 31 -9.11 5.02 -18.04
N LEU A 32 -10.03 4.07 -17.88
CA LEU A 32 -10.90 4.02 -16.72
C LEU A 32 -10.09 3.84 -15.43
N VAL A 33 -9.22 2.84 -15.37
CA VAL A 33 -8.40 2.58 -14.18
C VAL A 33 -7.42 3.72 -13.90
N LEU A 34 -6.82 4.30 -14.94
CA LEU A 34 -5.92 5.45 -14.80
C LEU A 34 -6.67 6.67 -14.23
N SER A 35 -7.92 6.89 -14.66
CA SER A 35 -8.76 7.96 -14.12
C SER A 35 -9.04 7.77 -12.63
N TRP A 36 -9.32 6.52 -12.20
CA TRP A 36 -9.53 6.19 -10.80
C TRP A 36 -8.26 6.43 -9.97
N ILE A 37 -7.10 5.97 -10.45
CA ILE A 37 -5.82 6.22 -9.78
C ILE A 37 -5.58 7.72 -9.61
N LYS A 38 -5.80 8.52 -10.68
CA LYS A 38 -5.62 9.98 -10.63
C LYS A 38 -6.62 10.66 -9.67
N ALA A 39 -7.85 10.19 -9.63
CA ALA A 39 -8.91 10.76 -8.79
C ALA A 39 -8.73 10.46 -7.29
N THR A 40 -8.31 9.24 -6.95
CA THR A 40 -8.15 8.79 -5.55
C THR A 40 -6.79 9.13 -4.96
N SER A 41 -5.82 9.50 -5.79
CA SER A 41 -4.50 9.92 -5.32
C SER A 41 -4.56 11.23 -4.54
N SER A 42 -3.81 11.29 -3.44
CA SER A 42 -3.67 12.51 -2.67
C SER A 42 -2.96 13.60 -3.49
N SER A 43 -3.15 14.86 -3.09
CA SER A 43 -2.61 16.05 -3.77
C SER A 43 -1.09 15.97 -4.02
N SER A 44 -0.35 15.34 -3.10
CA SER A 44 1.10 15.17 -3.20
C SER A 44 1.57 14.28 -4.35
N PHE A 45 0.68 13.46 -4.96
CA PHE A 45 0.99 12.61 -6.11
C PHE A 45 0.35 13.09 -7.42
N LYS A 46 -0.66 13.97 -7.37
CA LYS A 46 -1.41 14.40 -8.55
C LYS A 46 -0.52 14.98 -9.66
N THR A 47 0.42 15.87 -9.32
CA THR A 47 1.33 16.48 -10.31
C THR A 47 2.22 15.46 -10.99
N ARG A 48 2.69 14.44 -10.25
CA ARG A 48 3.53 13.36 -10.78
C ARG A 48 2.76 12.36 -11.65
N LEU A 49 1.44 12.25 -11.46
CA LEU A 49 0.58 11.36 -12.25
C LEU A 49 0.17 11.97 -13.60
N ILE A 50 0.24 13.29 -13.77
CA ILE A 50 -0.12 13.98 -15.02
C ILE A 50 0.54 13.33 -16.25
N PRO A 51 1.87 13.12 -16.30
CA PRO A 51 2.53 12.56 -17.48
C PRO A 51 2.24 11.07 -17.71
N CYS A 52 1.66 10.35 -16.74
CA CYS A 52 1.34 8.94 -16.93
C CYS A 52 0.17 8.80 -17.90
N THR A 53 0.42 8.09 -19.01
CA THR A 53 -0.58 7.87 -20.08
C THR A 53 -1.25 6.51 -19.98
N ILE A 54 -0.62 5.53 -19.33
CA ILE A 54 -1.17 4.18 -19.08
C ILE A 54 -1.12 3.83 -17.59
N VAL A 55 -1.97 2.89 -17.17
CA VAL A 55 -2.10 2.43 -15.78
C VAL A 55 -0.79 1.92 -15.22
N ASN A 56 -0.04 1.13 -16.01
CA ASN A 56 1.25 0.57 -15.60
C ASN A 56 2.25 1.65 -15.17
N GLN A 57 2.33 2.75 -15.90
CA GLN A 57 3.22 3.87 -15.57
C GLN A 57 2.83 4.52 -14.24
N ALA A 58 1.54 4.81 -14.06
CA ALA A 58 1.01 5.39 -12.84
C ALA A 58 1.27 4.48 -11.62
N TRP A 59 0.98 3.19 -11.77
CA TRP A 59 1.18 2.20 -10.71
C TRP A 59 2.65 2.03 -10.34
N LYS A 60 3.54 1.88 -11.34
CA LYS A 60 4.99 1.78 -11.12
C LYS A 60 5.54 3.03 -10.43
N MET A 61 5.08 4.21 -10.81
CA MET A 61 5.51 5.47 -10.18
C MET A 61 5.10 5.54 -8.70
N LEU A 62 3.83 5.20 -8.40
CA LEU A 62 3.34 5.14 -7.02
C LEU A 62 4.11 4.09 -6.21
N ALA A 63 4.26 2.87 -6.73
CA ALA A 63 5.00 1.80 -6.07
C ALA A 63 6.45 2.22 -5.79
N LYS A 64 7.18 2.75 -6.78
CA LYS A 64 8.56 3.23 -6.62
C LYS A 64 8.68 4.26 -5.49
N ARG A 65 7.68 5.12 -5.31
CA ARG A 65 7.71 6.18 -4.29
C ARG A 65 7.23 5.72 -2.92
N LEU A 66 6.21 4.87 -2.87
CA LEU A 66 5.55 4.45 -1.64
C LEU A 66 6.22 3.22 -1.01
N SER A 67 6.77 2.29 -1.80
CA SER A 67 7.37 1.06 -1.28
C SER A 67 8.45 1.33 -0.22
N PRO A 68 9.43 2.24 -0.41
CA PRO A 68 10.43 2.52 0.63
C PRO A 68 9.81 3.10 1.91
N LEU A 69 8.73 3.88 1.78
CA LEU A 69 8.03 4.48 2.93
C LEU A 69 7.28 3.42 3.73
N VAL A 70 6.58 2.52 3.04
CA VAL A 70 5.89 1.38 3.65
C VAL A 70 6.90 0.46 4.33
N SER A 71 8.00 0.10 3.67
CA SER A 71 9.07 -0.70 4.27
C SER A 71 9.69 -0.04 5.50
N THR A 72 9.91 1.28 5.45
CA THR A 72 10.43 2.04 6.60
C THR A 72 9.44 2.04 7.76
N ARG A 73 8.14 2.27 7.48
CA ARG A 73 7.08 2.23 8.49
C ARG A 73 6.98 0.85 9.15
N ILE A 74 7.01 -0.22 8.36
CA ILE A 74 7.03 -1.60 8.86
C ILE A 74 8.21 -1.82 9.80
N ARG A 75 9.42 -1.36 9.42
CA ARG A 75 10.62 -1.49 10.26
C ARG A 75 10.48 -0.71 11.57
N ILE A 76 9.99 0.52 11.53
CA ILE A 76 9.76 1.35 12.72
C ILE A 76 8.75 0.67 13.66
N LEU A 77 7.64 0.15 13.12
CA LEU A 77 6.63 -0.53 13.93
C LEU A 77 7.20 -1.80 14.61
N ARG A 78 8.01 -2.58 13.89
CA ARG A 78 8.68 -3.75 14.49
C ARG A 78 9.65 -3.35 15.60
N ASP A 79 10.47 -2.34 15.37
CA ASP A 79 11.39 -1.81 16.39
C ASP A 79 10.63 -1.31 17.63
N GLN A 80 9.52 -0.60 17.44
CA GLN A 80 8.64 -0.16 18.53
C GLN A 80 8.04 -1.31 19.32
N ILE A 81 7.65 -2.41 18.66
CA ILE A 81 7.12 -3.61 19.34
C ILE A 81 8.25 -4.30 20.13
N GLN A 82 9.41 -4.49 19.53
CA GLN A 82 10.56 -5.19 20.13
C GLN A 82 11.13 -4.45 21.34
N THR A 83 11.14 -3.12 21.29
CA THR A 83 11.65 -2.26 22.36
C THR A 83 10.57 -1.80 23.33
N LEU A 84 9.33 -2.28 23.14
CA LEU A 84 8.22 -1.88 23.99
C LEU A 84 8.46 -2.35 25.42
N ARG A 85 8.29 -1.44 26.38
CA ARG A 85 8.40 -1.72 27.82
C ARG A 85 7.27 -1.03 28.56
N LYS A 86 6.73 -1.71 29.57
CA LYS A 86 5.68 -1.14 30.41
C LYS A 86 6.27 0.00 31.26
N ASP A 87 5.68 1.18 31.16
CA ASP A 87 6.00 2.28 32.08
C ASP A 87 5.35 2.02 33.46
N ASN A 88 6.07 2.34 34.52
CA ASN A 88 5.58 2.31 35.91
C ASN A 88 4.31 3.16 36.09
N ASN A 89 4.15 4.21 35.28
CA ASN A 89 3.00 5.12 35.34
C ASN A 89 1.78 4.67 34.50
N THR A 90 1.90 3.58 33.73
CA THR A 90 0.82 3.06 32.90
C THR A 90 0.16 1.83 33.52
N THR A 91 -1.15 1.68 33.35
CA THR A 91 -1.84 0.44 33.72
C THR A 91 -1.43 -0.67 32.76
N VAL A 92 -1.51 -1.92 33.22
CA VAL A 92 -1.27 -3.09 32.35
C VAL A 92 -2.24 -3.10 31.17
N ALA A 93 -3.50 -2.70 31.39
CA ALA A 93 -4.50 -2.63 30.34
C ALA A 93 -4.12 -1.61 29.25
N ASP A 94 -3.69 -0.41 29.63
CA ASP A 94 -3.28 0.63 28.68
C ASP A 94 -2.04 0.20 27.89
N TYR A 95 -1.07 -0.42 28.57
CA TYR A 95 0.12 -0.99 27.93
C TYR A 95 -0.23 -2.03 26.88
N LEU A 96 -1.05 -3.03 27.22
CA LEU A 96 -1.44 -4.10 26.30
C LEU A 96 -2.29 -3.57 25.14
N ASN A 97 -3.17 -2.60 25.38
CA ASN A 97 -3.93 -1.93 24.33
C ASN A 97 -3.01 -1.19 23.35
N TYR A 98 -1.98 -0.51 23.86
CA TYR A 98 -1.00 0.15 23.02
C TYR A 98 -0.17 -0.86 22.21
N ALA A 99 0.31 -1.94 22.84
CA ALA A 99 1.01 -3.02 22.15
C ALA A 99 0.17 -3.60 21.00
N LYS A 100 -1.11 -3.89 21.26
CA LYS A 100 -2.06 -4.36 20.23
C LYS A 100 -2.21 -3.34 19.09
N SER A 101 -2.31 -2.06 19.39
CA SER A 101 -2.43 -1.01 18.37
C SER A 101 -1.22 -0.92 17.43
N LEU A 102 -0.02 -1.26 17.92
CA LEU A 102 1.19 -1.33 17.09
C LEU A 102 1.13 -2.51 16.12
N VAL A 103 0.67 -3.68 16.58
CA VAL A 103 0.45 -4.86 15.72
C VAL A 103 -0.64 -4.60 14.69
N ASP A 104 -1.78 -4.03 15.09
CA ASP A 104 -2.86 -3.67 14.18
C ASP A 104 -2.35 -2.70 13.09
N SER A 105 -1.48 -1.75 13.47
CA SER A 105 -0.83 -0.82 12.53
C SER A 105 0.17 -1.52 11.59
N LEU A 106 0.84 -2.57 12.05
CA LEU A 106 1.75 -3.40 11.25
C LEU A 106 0.97 -4.20 10.21
N VAL A 107 -0.14 -4.83 10.62
CA VAL A 107 -1.10 -5.55 9.76
C VAL A 107 -1.70 -4.63 8.71
N GLN A 108 -2.14 -3.43 9.11
CA GLN A 108 -2.64 -2.42 8.17
C GLN A 108 -1.58 -2.01 7.13
N SER A 109 -0.29 -2.06 7.48
CA SER A 109 0.82 -1.77 6.56
C SER A 109 1.15 -2.93 5.61
N GLY A 110 0.43 -4.05 5.70
CA GLY A 110 0.60 -5.24 4.86
C GLY A 110 1.67 -6.22 5.36
N ALA A 111 2.14 -6.07 6.59
CA ALA A 111 3.06 -7.01 7.23
C ALA A 111 2.31 -7.92 8.22
N ILE A 112 2.87 -9.08 8.53
CA ILE A 112 2.38 -9.97 9.57
C ILE A 112 3.45 -10.14 10.65
N MET A 113 3.00 -10.48 11.85
CA MET A 113 3.80 -10.88 13.00
C MET A 113 3.09 -12.07 13.63
N ASP A 114 3.85 -13.07 14.03
CA ASP A 114 3.30 -14.25 14.68
C ASP A 114 2.86 -13.92 16.13
N ASP A 115 1.83 -14.60 16.63
CA ASP A 115 1.31 -14.32 17.97
C ASP A 115 2.33 -14.71 19.06
N ASP A 116 3.08 -15.80 18.89
CA ASP A 116 4.12 -16.20 19.86
C ASP A 116 5.30 -15.21 19.82
N GLU A 117 5.67 -14.74 18.62
CA GLU A 117 6.65 -13.66 18.43
C GLU A 117 6.21 -12.40 19.17
N PHE A 118 4.96 -11.96 18.96
CA PHE A 118 4.43 -10.77 19.62
C PHE A 118 4.39 -10.91 21.14
N ILE A 119 3.91 -12.05 21.64
CA ILE A 119 3.85 -12.34 23.08
C ILE A 119 5.25 -12.29 23.69
N SER A 120 6.26 -12.88 23.03
CA SER A 120 7.63 -12.85 23.54
C SER A 120 8.14 -11.42 23.72
N TYR A 121 7.91 -10.51 22.76
CA TYR A 121 8.37 -9.13 22.88
C TYR A 121 7.62 -8.29 23.92
N VAL A 122 6.33 -8.54 24.09
CA VAL A 122 5.47 -7.73 24.98
C VAL A 122 5.59 -8.17 26.43
N LEU A 123 5.84 -9.45 26.68
CA LEU A 123 5.96 -10.04 28.01
C LEU A 123 7.41 -10.29 28.45
N ASP A 124 8.40 -10.15 27.57
CA ASP A 124 9.81 -10.17 27.97
C ASP A 124 10.11 -8.94 28.86
N GLU A 125 10.59 -9.22 30.07
CA GLU A 125 11.06 -8.22 31.05
C GLU A 125 12.25 -7.38 30.52
#